data_AF-A0A2H3L3M8-F1
#
_entry.id   AF-A0A2H3L3M8-F1
#
_cell.length_a   1.000
_cell.length_b   1.000
_cell.length_c   1.000
_cell.angle_alpha   90.00
_cell.angle_beta   90.00
_cell.angle_gamma   90.00
#
_symmetry.space_group_name_H-M   'P 1'
#
loop_
_entity.id
_entity.type
_entity.pdbx_description
1 polymer ?
#
loop_
_entity_poly.entity_id
_entity_poly.type
_entity_poly.pdbx_seq_one_letter_code
_entity_poly.pdbx_strand_id
1 'polypeptide(L)'
;MDRPATQPGWGFLVRMALLGAVLYAATSWVTVFATTSSSAIAGNLRPGVAIPIFFGFAFGPLVGFVVGFGGNLLADTLTGFVQFPLDASSPRALAASLQINWQVANGLLGLIPGFAVLRQWCYQTREGLLKALALTSFAVVGAGLFAAVLDPFVFVYEDQTTIWQTVARDNLPLVLINWIYAAVIVPILLFNYAYRHLYGPAMLRAGLMQRVLLTVVISAAVPIIMLSIFLLEANARLNGGWSGAFGGVFFQLAVTILMTTVFILTNAALMAQSMTRPLIELSASARAMEKNTLTLAQAETLKATTGDDEIAQLSRVFGTMAQEVIQREQELRKHVQELQIMIDEHKRSDQVKEIVETDFFRDLKQKARAMRERGKAQPASTNE
;
A
#
# COMPACT_ATOMS: atom_id res chain seq x y z
N MET A 1 -25.48 -12.66 9.51
CA MET A 1 -25.42 -12.41 10.97
C MET A 1 -23.96 -12.55 11.37
N ASP A 2 -23.19 -11.47 11.26
CA ASP A 2 -21.81 -11.44 11.68
C ASP A 2 -21.77 -11.40 13.21
N ARG A 3 -21.01 -12.32 13.81
CA ARG A 3 -20.78 -12.31 15.26
C ARG A 3 -20.16 -10.97 15.66
N PRO A 4 -20.62 -10.31 16.74
CA PRO A 4 -19.94 -9.13 17.25
C PRO A 4 -18.49 -9.52 17.58
N ALA A 5 -17.53 -8.74 17.10
CA ALA A 5 -16.12 -8.92 17.43
C ALA A 5 -16.00 -9.05 18.96
N THR A 6 -15.61 -10.22 19.44
CA THR A 6 -15.40 -10.47 20.88
C THR A 6 -14.47 -9.38 21.39
N GLN A 7 -14.91 -8.62 22.39
CA GLN A 7 -14.07 -7.58 22.97
C GLN A 7 -12.73 -8.19 23.38
N PRO A 8 -11.60 -7.55 23.03
CA PRO A 8 -10.29 -8.08 23.37
C PRO A 8 -10.18 -8.29 24.87
N GLY A 9 -9.78 -9.49 25.28
CA GLY A 9 -9.62 -9.83 26.70
C GLY A 9 -8.60 -8.91 27.38
N TRP A 10 -8.76 -8.68 28.68
CA TRP A 10 -7.89 -7.80 29.48
C TRP A 10 -6.39 -8.10 29.29
N GLY A 11 -6.01 -9.38 29.27
CA GLY A 11 -4.63 -9.80 29.04
C GLY A 11 -4.04 -9.36 27.69
N PHE A 12 -4.86 -9.25 26.64
CA PHE A 12 -4.42 -8.71 25.36
C PHE A 12 -4.17 -7.20 25.45
N LEU A 13 -5.08 -6.45 26.08
CA LEU A 13 -4.95 -5.00 26.23
C LEU A 13 -3.71 -4.61 27.04
N VAL A 14 -3.42 -5.34 28.13
CA VAL A 14 -2.19 -5.14 28.92
C VAL A 14 -0.94 -5.36 28.07
N ARG A 15 -0.89 -6.42 27.25
CA ARG A 15 0.25 -6.67 26.36
C ARG A 15 0.43 -5.56 25.33
N MET A 16 -0.66 -5.06 24.74
CA MET A 16 -0.60 -3.94 23.80
C MET A 16 -0.12 -2.66 24.50
N ALA A 17 -0.56 -2.39 25.73
CA ALA A 17 -0.10 -1.24 26.49
C ALA A 17 1.40 -1.30 26.79
N LEU A 18 1.91 -2.46 27.22
CA LEU A 18 3.35 -2.64 27.46
C LEU A 18 4.18 -2.52 26.18
N LEU A 19 3.74 -3.18 25.10
CA LEU A 19 4.41 -3.11 23.80
C LEU A 19 4.44 -1.68 23.28
N GLY A 20 3.31 -0.97 23.35
CA GLY A 20 3.21 0.42 22.92
C GLY A 20 4.08 1.34 23.77
N ALA A 21 4.12 1.17 25.09
CA ALA A 21 4.97 1.97 25.98
C ALA A 21 6.46 1.79 25.65
N VAL A 22 6.92 0.55 25.43
CA VAL A 22 8.30 0.27 25.01
C VAL A 22 8.59 0.86 23.62
N LEU A 23 7.66 0.70 22.67
CA LEU A 23 7.81 1.26 21.32
C LEU A 23 7.90 2.79 21.35
N TYR A 24 7.05 3.43 22.15
CA TYR A 24 7.09 4.88 22.33
C TYR A 24 8.40 5.31 22.99
N ALA A 25 8.84 4.63 24.06
CA ALA A 25 10.08 4.94 24.73
C ALA A 25 11.29 4.80 23.81
N ALA A 26 11.39 3.68 23.08
CA ALA A 26 12.47 3.41 22.14
C ALA A 26 12.50 4.44 21.00
N THR A 27 11.34 4.78 20.43
CA THR A 27 11.29 5.76 19.33
C THR A 27 11.72 7.14 19.82
N SER A 28 11.22 7.57 20.99
CA SER A 28 11.57 8.86 21.60
C SER A 28 13.04 8.94 21.99
N TRP A 29 13.62 7.84 22.51
CA TRP A 29 15.05 7.77 22.83
C TRP A 29 15.91 7.84 21.57
N VAL A 30 15.57 7.11 20.51
CA VAL A 30 16.30 7.15 19.23
C VAL A 30 16.23 8.54 18.60
N THR A 31 15.14 9.29 18.77
CA THR A 31 14.99 10.60 18.11
C THR A 31 15.47 11.78 18.94
N VAL A 32 15.98 11.54 20.15
CA VAL A 32 16.38 12.61 21.09
C VAL A 32 17.55 13.45 20.57
N PHE A 33 18.40 12.90 19.68
CA PHE A 33 19.56 13.62 19.10
C PHE A 33 19.17 14.87 18.29
N ALA A 34 17.89 15.01 17.94
CA ALA A 34 17.38 16.13 17.18
C ALA A 34 16.96 17.34 18.05
N THR A 35 17.40 17.40 19.31
CA THR A 35 17.30 18.63 20.13
C THR A 35 18.21 19.71 19.56
N THR A 36 17.63 20.73 18.96
CA THR A 36 18.40 21.90 18.50
C THR A 36 18.73 22.77 19.71
N SER A 37 20.02 22.93 20.01
CA SER A 37 20.51 23.70 21.17
C SER A 37 20.46 25.22 20.99
N SER A 38 19.91 25.73 19.89
CA SER A 38 19.89 27.16 19.58
C SER A 38 18.66 27.57 18.76
N SER A 39 17.56 27.91 19.45
CA SER A 39 16.50 28.85 19.05
C SER A 39 15.24 28.55 19.86
N ALA A 40 14.26 29.45 19.85
CA ALA A 40 12.95 29.27 20.48
C ALA A 40 12.16 28.01 20.03
N ILE A 41 12.73 27.17 19.15
CA ILE A 41 12.20 25.89 18.66
C ILE A 41 13.04 24.72 19.24
N ALA A 42 13.73 24.92 20.38
CA ALA A 42 14.55 23.93 21.08
C ALA A 42 13.71 22.83 21.79
N GLY A 43 12.69 22.31 21.11
CA GLY A 43 11.93 21.14 21.53
C GLY A 43 12.53 19.88 20.93
N ASN A 44 12.65 18.81 21.71
CA ASN A 44 12.96 17.47 21.19
C ASN A 44 12.04 17.16 19.99
N LEU A 45 12.59 16.86 18.80
CA LEU A 45 11.77 16.28 17.73
C LEU A 45 11.31 14.89 18.19
N ARG A 46 10.02 14.76 18.53
CA ARG A 46 9.44 13.51 19.03
C ARG A 46 8.40 12.97 18.04
N PRO A 47 8.81 12.40 16.88
CA PRO A 47 7.86 11.70 16.00
C PRO A 47 7.15 10.54 16.72
N GLY A 48 7.72 10.04 17.81
CA GLY A 48 7.13 9.04 18.68
C GLY A 48 5.75 9.41 19.26
N VAL A 49 5.38 10.70 19.34
CA VAL A 49 4.05 11.13 19.87
C VAL A 49 2.87 10.53 19.11
N ALA A 50 3.07 10.10 17.86
CA ALA A 50 2.05 9.40 17.09
C ALA A 50 1.68 8.02 17.68
N ILE A 51 2.59 7.39 18.43
CA ILE A 51 2.42 6.05 18.99
C ILE A 51 1.30 6.00 20.04
N PRO A 52 1.32 6.80 21.14
CA PRO A 52 0.23 6.78 22.10
C PRO A 52 -1.12 7.13 21.49
N ILE A 53 -1.15 8.09 20.56
CA ILE A 53 -2.35 8.48 19.81
C ILE A 53 -2.91 7.29 19.02
N PHE A 54 -2.05 6.62 18.25
CA PHE A 54 -2.41 5.43 17.49
C PHE A 54 -2.92 4.29 18.38
N PHE A 55 -2.21 3.99 19.48
CA PHE A 55 -2.62 2.95 20.42
C PHE A 55 -3.95 3.28 21.11
N GLY A 56 -4.20 4.57 21.36
CA GLY A 56 -5.52 5.06 21.76
C GLY A 56 -6.59 4.66 20.75
N PHE A 57 -6.44 5.11 19.50
CA PHE A 57 -7.38 4.79 18.43
C PHE A 57 -7.55 3.29 18.12
N ALA A 58 -6.52 2.48 18.36
CA ALA A 58 -6.53 1.06 18.02
C ALA A 58 -7.05 0.17 19.15
N PHE A 59 -6.78 0.53 20.41
CA PHE A 59 -6.98 -0.36 21.56
C PHE A 59 -7.73 0.27 22.74
N GLY A 60 -8.07 1.56 22.64
CA GLY A 60 -8.94 2.26 23.58
C GLY A 60 -8.21 3.23 24.52
N PRO A 61 -8.97 4.00 25.32
CA PRO A 61 -8.45 5.16 26.05
C PRO A 61 -7.43 4.78 27.13
N LEU A 62 -7.66 3.68 27.85
CA LEU A 62 -6.73 3.21 28.89
C LEU A 62 -5.40 2.74 28.31
N VAL A 63 -5.44 2.02 27.18
CA VAL A 63 -4.21 1.58 26.50
C VAL A 63 -3.44 2.78 26.01
N GLY A 64 -4.10 3.73 25.33
CA GLY A 64 -3.49 4.98 24.89
C GLY A 64 -2.86 5.77 26.06
N PHE A 65 -3.56 5.86 27.19
CA PHE A 65 -3.04 6.54 28.39
C PHE A 65 -1.77 5.88 28.92
N VAL A 66 -1.78 4.56 29.12
CA VAL A 66 -0.62 3.82 29.65
C VAL A 66 0.56 3.90 28.68
N VAL A 67 0.31 3.78 27.37
CA VAL A 67 1.36 3.92 26.35
C VAL A 67 1.98 5.30 26.42
N GLY A 68 1.17 6.36 26.51
CA GLY A 68 1.64 7.73 26.57
C GLY A 68 2.38 8.06 27.87
N PHE A 69 1.74 7.82 29.01
CA PHE A 69 2.31 8.09 30.33
C PHE A 69 3.55 7.24 30.60
N GLY A 70 3.40 5.91 30.49
CA GLY A 70 4.46 4.97 30.81
C GLY A 70 5.60 5.00 29.79
N GLY A 71 5.28 5.15 28.50
CA GLY A 71 6.28 5.26 27.45
C GLY A 71 7.08 6.56 27.52
N ASN A 72 6.44 7.69 27.84
CA ASN A 72 7.16 8.95 28.03
C ASN A 72 8.02 8.92 29.29
N LEU A 73 7.51 8.40 30.41
CA LEU A 73 8.28 8.27 31.64
C LEU A 73 9.51 7.39 31.41
N LEU A 74 9.35 6.25 30.74
CA LEU A 74 10.46 5.38 30.40
C LEU A 74 11.46 6.08 29.47
N ALA A 75 11.02 6.78 28.42
CA ALA A 75 11.90 7.58 27.57
C ALA A 75 12.69 8.62 28.38
N ASP A 76 12.00 9.42 29.18
CA ASP A 76 12.62 10.51 29.94
C ASP A 76 13.63 9.98 30.98
N THR A 77 13.40 8.79 31.54
CA THR A 77 14.41 8.12 32.39
C THR A 77 15.64 7.66 31.59
N LEU A 78 15.44 7.14 30.37
CA LEU A 78 16.54 6.67 29.50
C LEU A 78 17.36 7.83 28.92
N THR A 79 16.74 8.98 28.69
CA THR A 79 17.42 10.18 28.15
C THR A 79 17.98 11.09 29.24
N GLY A 80 17.70 10.82 30.53
CA GLY A 80 18.18 11.61 31.66
C GLY A 80 17.36 12.88 31.96
N PHE A 81 16.16 13.02 31.38
CA PHE A 81 15.20 14.07 31.73
C PHE A 81 14.60 13.81 33.13
N VAL A 82 14.31 12.54 33.47
CA VAL A 82 14.00 12.12 34.83
C VAL A 82 15.28 11.58 35.47
N GLN A 83 15.75 12.25 36.51
CA GLN A 83 17.02 11.95 37.17
C GLN A 83 16.82 11.20 38.48
N PHE A 84 17.77 10.32 38.82
CA PHE A 84 17.77 9.56 40.07
C PHE A 84 18.99 9.94 40.93
N PRO A 85 18.84 9.99 42.28
CA PRO A 85 17.62 9.70 43.05
C PRO A 85 16.56 10.81 42.89
N LEU A 86 15.28 10.42 43.00
CA LEU A 86 14.17 11.37 42.96
C LEU A 86 14.22 12.28 44.20
N ASP A 87 13.92 13.57 44.03
CA ASP A 87 13.76 14.47 45.17
C ASP A 87 12.38 14.27 45.79
N ALA A 88 12.35 13.57 46.92
CA ALA A 88 11.14 13.31 47.70
C ALA A 88 10.98 14.30 48.88
N SER A 89 11.71 15.42 48.88
CA SER A 89 11.65 16.44 49.97
C SER A 89 10.26 17.07 50.14
N SER A 90 9.47 17.12 49.07
CA SER A 90 8.08 17.58 49.10
C SER A 90 7.26 16.95 47.96
N PRO A 91 5.92 16.94 48.03
CA PRO A 91 5.08 16.47 46.92
C PRO A 91 5.35 17.21 45.62
N ARG A 92 5.65 18.52 45.69
CA ARG A 92 5.99 19.34 44.53
C ARG A 92 7.36 18.98 43.97
N ALA A 93 8.37 18.79 44.82
CA ALA A 93 9.70 18.37 44.39
C ALA A 93 9.68 16.98 43.73
N LEU A 94 8.86 16.06 44.26
CA LEU A 94 8.66 14.75 43.65
C LEU A 94 7.97 14.85 42.29
N ALA A 95 6.93 15.69 42.20
CA ALA A 95 6.22 15.96 40.95
C ALA A 95 7.16 16.57 39.88
N ALA A 96 8.06 17.47 40.27
CA ALA A 96 9.07 18.04 39.41
C ALA A 96 10.13 17.02 38.98
N SER A 97 10.62 16.20 39.91
CA SER A 97 11.59 15.12 39.63
C SER A 97 11.08 14.11 38.61
N LEU A 98 9.77 13.83 38.65
CA LEU A 98 9.09 12.93 37.71
C LEU A 98 8.56 13.62 36.46
N GLN A 99 8.59 14.96 36.41
CA GLN A 99 7.95 15.79 35.38
C GLN A 99 6.48 15.42 35.16
N ILE A 100 5.70 15.29 36.25
CA ILE A 100 4.39 14.63 36.22
C ILE A 100 3.38 15.29 35.26
N ASN A 101 3.44 16.62 35.08
CA ASN A 101 2.60 17.34 34.12
C ASN A 101 2.83 16.83 32.69
N TRP A 102 4.08 16.60 32.32
CA TRP A 102 4.47 16.06 31.02
C TRP A 102 4.11 14.58 30.88
N GLN A 103 4.27 13.78 31.94
CA GLN A 103 3.87 12.37 31.91
C GLN A 103 2.35 12.22 31.70
N VAL A 104 1.56 13.00 32.44
CA VAL A 104 0.10 13.01 32.30
C VAL A 104 -0.33 13.54 30.94
N ALA A 105 0.28 14.63 30.45
CA ALA A 105 0.01 15.16 29.11
C ALA A 105 0.23 14.11 28.02
N ASN A 106 1.34 13.37 28.07
CA ASN A 106 1.59 12.30 27.11
C ASN A 106 0.57 11.16 27.23
N GLY A 107 0.10 10.84 28.45
CA GLY A 107 -1.05 9.96 28.64
C GLY A 107 -2.32 10.49 27.97
N LEU A 108 -2.61 11.79 28.08
CA LEU A 108 -3.77 12.42 27.44
C LEU A 108 -3.73 12.34 25.90
N LEU A 109 -2.54 12.35 25.30
CA LEU A 109 -2.37 12.15 23.85
C LEU A 109 -2.99 10.85 23.38
N GLY A 110 -2.88 9.76 24.15
CA GLY A 110 -3.50 8.48 23.79
C GLY A 110 -4.91 8.29 24.35
N LEU A 111 -5.19 8.85 25.53
CA LEU A 111 -6.49 8.73 26.18
C LEU A 111 -7.60 9.38 25.35
N ILE A 112 -7.41 10.64 24.94
CA ILE A 112 -8.45 11.44 24.27
C ILE A 112 -8.87 10.77 22.94
N PRO A 113 -7.95 10.40 22.03
CA PRO A 113 -8.29 9.69 20.81
C PRO A 113 -8.89 8.31 21.06
N GLY A 114 -8.54 7.64 22.17
CA GLY A 114 -9.03 6.31 22.47
C GLY A 114 -10.53 6.21 22.70
N PHE A 115 -11.21 7.32 23.01
CA PHE A 115 -12.68 7.33 23.02
C PHE A 115 -13.31 7.11 21.63
N ALA A 116 -12.56 7.31 20.54
CA ALA A 116 -13.03 7.00 19.19
C ALA A 116 -13.30 5.49 18.98
N VAL A 117 -12.60 4.61 19.70
CA VAL A 117 -12.83 3.16 19.66
C VAL A 117 -14.24 2.82 20.12
N LEU A 118 -14.74 3.52 21.16
CA LEU A 118 -16.10 3.32 21.67
C LEU A 118 -17.18 3.69 20.64
N ARG A 119 -16.82 4.51 19.64
CA ARG A 119 -17.70 4.91 18.53
C ARG A 119 -17.47 4.11 17.25
N GLN A 120 -16.64 3.06 17.29
CA GLN A 120 -16.34 2.18 16.14
C GLN A 120 -15.99 2.93 14.85
N TRP A 121 -15.10 3.92 14.94
CA TRP A 121 -14.73 4.72 13.77
C TRP A 121 -14.09 3.88 12.66
N CYS A 122 -14.50 4.11 11.42
CA CYS A 122 -13.91 3.51 10.23
C CYS A 122 -12.85 4.45 9.65
N TYR A 123 -11.63 3.95 9.48
CA TYR A 123 -10.50 4.73 8.94
C TYR A 123 -10.21 4.45 7.45
N GLN A 124 -11.09 3.70 6.78
CA GLN A 124 -10.98 3.40 5.35
C GLN A 124 -11.55 4.54 4.48
N THR A 125 -12.34 5.44 5.07
CA THR A 125 -12.96 6.55 4.36
C THR A 125 -12.23 7.87 4.61
N ARG A 126 -12.27 8.77 3.63
CA ARG A 126 -11.72 10.13 3.77
C ARG A 126 -12.33 10.87 4.97
N GLU A 127 -13.64 10.73 5.18
CA GLU A 127 -14.34 11.35 6.30
C GLU A 127 -13.83 10.83 7.65
N GLY A 128 -13.63 9.51 7.77
CA GLY A 128 -13.09 8.90 8.98
C GLY A 128 -11.68 9.36 9.30
N LEU A 129 -10.82 9.48 8.29
CA LEU A 129 -9.47 10.02 8.45
C LEU A 129 -9.47 11.49 8.86
N LEU A 130 -10.35 12.32 8.28
CA LEU A 130 -10.49 13.73 8.68
C LEU A 130 -10.98 13.88 10.12
N LYS A 131 -11.94 13.05 10.56
CA LYS A 131 -12.39 13.00 11.96
C LYS A 131 -11.25 12.59 12.89
N ALA A 132 -10.47 11.57 12.52
CA ALA A 132 -9.31 11.14 13.28
C ALA A 132 -8.24 12.22 13.37
N LEU A 133 -7.95 12.93 12.28
CA LEU A 133 -7.01 14.05 12.26
C LEU A 133 -7.48 15.21 13.14
N ALA A 134 -8.77 15.55 13.11
CA ALA A 134 -9.35 16.59 13.96
C ALA A 134 -9.24 16.22 15.45
N LEU A 135 -9.57 14.97 15.81
CA LEU A 135 -9.45 14.51 17.19
C LEU A 135 -7.99 14.41 17.65
N THR A 136 -7.09 13.98 16.77
CA THR A 136 -5.63 14.00 16.99
C THR A 136 -5.16 15.42 17.28
N SER A 137 -5.58 16.39 16.46
CA SER A 137 -5.22 17.79 16.63
C SER A 137 -5.70 18.34 17.97
N PHE A 138 -6.96 18.05 18.31
CA PHE A 138 -7.53 18.42 19.61
C PHE A 138 -6.77 17.79 20.78
N ALA A 139 -6.43 16.50 20.70
CA ALA A 139 -5.69 15.80 21.75
C ALA A 139 -4.27 16.38 21.94
N VAL A 140 -3.54 16.65 20.85
CA VAL A 140 -2.18 17.19 20.92
C VAL A 140 -2.18 18.60 21.48
N VAL A 141 -3.05 19.48 20.98
CA VAL A 141 -3.15 20.86 21.48
C VAL A 141 -3.61 20.87 22.93
N GLY A 142 -4.64 20.07 23.28
CA GLY A 142 -5.16 19.99 24.64
C GLY A 142 -4.14 19.46 25.65
N ALA A 143 -3.46 18.36 25.33
CA ALA A 143 -2.41 17.78 26.17
C ALA A 143 -1.21 18.72 26.32
N GLY A 144 -0.79 19.36 25.23
CA GLY A 144 0.31 20.32 25.23
C GLY A 144 0.02 21.56 26.08
N LEU A 145 -1.19 22.12 25.95
CA LEU A 145 -1.64 23.23 26.78
C LEU A 145 -1.77 22.81 28.25
N PHE A 146 -2.27 21.60 28.52
CA PHE A 146 -2.32 21.05 29.88
C PHE A 146 -0.93 20.99 30.52
N ALA A 147 0.07 20.47 29.82
CA ALA A 147 1.45 20.42 30.31
C ALA A 147 1.98 21.82 30.61
N ALA A 148 1.80 22.75 29.65
CA ALA A 148 2.33 24.10 29.69
C ALA A 148 1.70 24.96 30.80
N VAL A 149 0.39 24.81 31.04
CA VAL A 149 -0.32 25.55 32.10
C VAL A 149 0.07 25.05 33.49
N LEU A 150 0.34 23.75 33.63
CA LEU A 150 0.75 23.16 34.91
C LEU A 150 2.24 23.31 35.20
N ASP A 151 3.05 23.64 34.20
CA ASP A 151 4.50 23.75 34.31
C ASP A 151 4.96 24.67 35.45
N PRO A 152 4.42 25.90 35.64
CA PRO A 152 4.79 26.79 36.75
C PRO A 152 4.36 26.30 38.14
N PHE A 153 3.42 25.36 38.21
CA PHE A 153 2.98 24.75 39.46
C PHE A 153 3.84 23.54 39.85
N VAL A 154 4.49 22.91 38.85
CA VAL A 154 5.39 21.77 39.05
C VAL A 154 6.82 22.25 39.28
N PHE A 155 7.37 23.06 38.37
CA PHE A 155 8.74 23.56 38.45
C PHE A 155 8.84 24.87 39.23
N VAL A 156 10.02 25.13 39.80
CA VAL A 156 10.37 26.41 40.42
C VAL A 156 11.32 27.12 39.46
N TYR A 157 10.92 28.28 38.96
CA TYR A 157 11.78 29.13 38.14
C TYR A 157 12.42 30.20 39.03
N GLU A 158 13.74 30.38 38.90
CA GLU A 158 14.50 31.39 39.67
C GLU A 158 14.14 32.82 39.25
N ASP A 159 13.80 33.02 37.97
CA ASP A 159 13.27 34.28 37.45
C ASP A 159 11.74 34.33 37.58
N GLN A 160 11.17 35.53 37.68
CA GLN A 160 9.71 35.77 37.64
C GLN A 160 9.14 35.50 36.24
N THR A 161 9.24 34.27 35.77
CA THR A 161 8.63 33.81 34.54
C THR A 161 7.11 33.91 34.69
N THR A 162 6.49 34.72 33.85
CA THR A 162 5.03 34.80 33.80
C THR A 162 4.49 33.51 33.20
N ILE A 163 3.28 33.09 33.59
CA ILE A 163 2.58 31.94 32.98
C ILE A 163 2.54 32.10 31.44
N TRP A 164 2.38 33.33 30.96
CA TRP A 164 2.42 33.64 29.53
C TRP A 164 3.75 33.31 28.85
N GLN A 165 4.89 33.57 29.50
CA GLN A 165 6.20 33.24 28.97
C GLN A 165 6.37 31.71 28.87
N THR A 166 6.07 30.98 29.95
CA THR A 166 6.17 29.52 29.96
C THR A 166 5.25 28.88 28.91
N VAL A 167 4.03 29.37 28.74
CA VAL A 167 3.07 28.79 27.78
C VAL A 167 3.41 29.17 26.33
N ALA A 168 3.57 30.47 26.03
CA ALA A 168 3.67 30.94 24.64
C ALA A 168 5.09 30.90 24.07
N ARG A 169 6.11 31.16 24.88
CA ARG A 169 7.50 31.22 24.42
C ARG A 169 8.16 29.84 24.46
N ASP A 170 7.98 29.12 25.55
CA ASP A 170 8.79 27.94 25.82
C ASP A 170 8.10 26.65 25.35
N ASN A 171 6.77 26.58 25.45
CA ASN A 171 6.03 25.34 25.21
C ASN A 171 5.22 25.31 23.91
N LEU A 172 4.67 26.42 23.44
CA LEU A 172 3.88 26.46 22.18
C LEU A 172 4.64 25.91 20.95
N PRO A 173 5.94 26.20 20.74
CA PRO A 173 6.71 25.61 19.64
C PRO A 173 6.79 24.08 19.71
N LEU A 174 6.88 23.51 20.93
CA LEU A 174 6.89 22.07 21.16
C LEU A 174 5.52 21.43 20.84
N VAL A 175 4.43 22.12 21.20
CA VAL A 175 3.08 21.65 20.84
C VAL A 175 2.89 21.63 19.32
N LEU A 176 3.35 22.68 18.63
CA LEU A 176 3.26 22.78 17.17
C LEU A 176 4.04 21.66 16.49
N ILE A 177 5.27 21.37 16.93
CA ILE A 177 6.09 20.34 16.28
C ILE A 177 5.53 18.93 16.51
N ASN A 178 5.04 18.66 17.72
CA ASN A 178 4.35 17.41 18.03
C ASN A 178 3.06 17.27 17.21
N TRP A 179 2.35 18.37 16.99
CA TRP A 179 1.16 18.39 16.14
C TRP A 179 1.50 18.07 14.68
N ILE A 180 2.55 18.65 14.12
CA ILE A 180 2.99 18.34 12.74
C ILE A 180 3.29 16.84 12.60
N TYR A 181 4.06 16.27 13.54
CA TYR A 181 4.37 14.84 13.51
C TYR A 181 3.12 13.97 13.62
N ALA A 182 2.24 14.27 14.57
CA ALA A 182 1.00 13.53 14.75
C ALA A 182 0.08 13.66 13.52
N ALA A 183 -0.05 14.86 12.95
CA ALA A 183 -0.90 15.14 11.79
C ALA A 183 -0.45 14.39 10.53
N VAL A 184 0.85 14.14 10.38
CA VAL A 184 1.40 13.38 9.26
C VAL A 184 1.35 11.86 9.53
N ILE A 185 1.82 11.42 10.69
CA ILE A 185 2.07 10.00 10.96
C ILE A 185 0.78 9.26 11.34
N VAL A 186 -0.09 9.85 12.17
CA VAL A 186 -1.27 9.16 12.70
C VAL A 186 -2.24 8.72 11.60
N PRO A 187 -2.61 9.55 10.61
CA PRO A 187 -3.49 9.11 9.52
C PRO A 187 -2.93 7.91 8.74
N ILE A 188 -1.62 7.88 8.52
CA ILE A 188 -0.94 6.78 7.83
C ILE A 188 -1.02 5.50 8.66
N LEU A 189 -0.74 5.58 9.96
CA LEU A 189 -0.84 4.42 10.86
C LEU A 189 -2.27 3.87 10.94
N LEU A 190 -3.27 4.75 11.03
CA LEU A 190 -4.68 4.35 11.07
C LEU A 190 -5.15 3.73 9.76
N PHE A 191 -4.75 4.29 8.63
CA PHE A 191 -5.01 3.72 7.32
C PHE A 191 -4.42 2.30 7.23
N ASN A 192 -3.12 2.14 7.53
CA ASN A 192 -2.46 0.82 7.52
C ASN A 192 -3.13 -0.17 8.49
N TYR A 193 -3.53 0.28 9.67
CA TYR A 193 -4.23 -0.57 10.64
C TYR A 193 -5.61 -1.03 10.16
N ALA A 194 -6.33 -0.21 9.42
CA ALA A 194 -7.62 -0.57 8.82
C ALA A 194 -7.47 -1.60 7.68
N TYR A 195 -6.34 -1.56 6.96
CA TYR A 195 -6.01 -2.51 5.89
C TYR A 195 -5.15 -3.68 6.34
N ARG A 196 -4.95 -3.87 7.65
CA ARG A 196 -4.06 -4.92 8.19
C ARG A 196 -4.39 -6.34 7.74
N HIS A 197 -5.65 -6.60 7.42
CA HIS A 197 -6.12 -7.91 6.95
C HIS A 197 -5.59 -8.26 5.55
N LEU A 198 -5.16 -7.25 4.77
CA LEU A 198 -4.48 -7.46 3.49
C LEU A 198 -3.01 -7.84 3.67
N TYR A 199 -2.43 -7.55 4.84
CA TYR A 199 -1.03 -7.82 5.12
C TYR A 199 -0.88 -9.20 5.76
N GLY A 200 -0.29 -10.14 5.02
CA GLY A 200 0.08 -11.47 5.51
C GLY A 200 1.56 -11.79 5.25
N PRO A 201 2.12 -12.82 5.90
CA PRO A 201 3.51 -13.24 5.67
C PRO A 201 3.75 -13.68 4.22
N ALA A 202 2.70 -14.14 3.52
CA ALA A 202 2.73 -14.41 2.08
C ALA A 202 2.98 -13.14 1.26
N MET A 203 2.45 -11.98 1.69
CA MET A 203 2.61 -10.72 0.97
C MET A 203 4.07 -10.23 0.99
N LEU A 204 4.81 -10.48 2.09
CA LEU A 204 6.25 -10.15 2.16
C LEU A 204 7.11 -11.08 1.30
N ARG A 205 6.59 -12.26 0.93
CA ARG A 205 7.25 -13.19 0.01
C ARG A 205 6.88 -12.93 -1.45
N ALA A 206 5.90 -12.08 -1.70
CA ALA A 206 5.47 -11.75 -3.05
C ALA A 206 6.59 -11.01 -3.79
N GLY A 207 6.98 -11.49 -4.98
CA GLY A 207 8.10 -10.95 -5.75
C GLY A 207 7.87 -9.49 -6.14
N LEU A 208 6.63 -9.15 -6.52
CA LEU A 208 6.22 -7.79 -6.86
C LEU A 208 6.35 -6.85 -5.65
N MET A 209 5.93 -7.31 -4.47
CA MET A 209 5.97 -6.51 -3.24
C MET A 209 7.42 -6.27 -2.81
N GLN A 210 8.28 -7.29 -2.88
CA GLN A 210 9.71 -7.14 -2.59
C GLN A 210 10.37 -6.14 -3.52
N ARG A 211 10.04 -6.17 -4.81
CA ARG A 211 10.54 -5.21 -5.80
C ARG A 211 10.10 -3.79 -5.47
N VAL A 212 8.81 -3.57 -5.18
CA VAL A 212 8.29 -2.25 -4.77
C VAL A 212 8.99 -1.76 -3.50
N LEU A 213 9.06 -2.60 -2.46
CA LEU A 213 9.70 -2.25 -1.21
C LEU A 213 11.17 -1.89 -1.40
N LEU A 214 11.92 -2.71 -2.14
CA LEU A 214 13.34 -2.47 -2.40
C LEU A 214 13.55 -1.17 -3.20
N THR A 215 12.73 -0.90 -4.22
CA THR A 215 12.80 0.37 -4.95
C THR A 215 12.48 1.56 -4.06
N VAL A 216 11.47 1.48 -3.20
CA VAL A 216 11.12 2.56 -2.25
C VAL A 216 12.25 2.78 -1.26
N VAL A 217 12.81 1.71 -0.69
CA VAL A 217 13.92 1.79 0.28
C VAL A 217 15.16 2.40 -0.37
N ILE A 218 15.57 1.95 -1.55
CA ILE A 218 16.71 2.54 -2.28
C ILE A 218 16.44 4.00 -2.64
N SER A 219 15.22 4.30 -3.12
CA SER A 219 14.83 5.67 -3.49
C SER A 219 14.82 6.63 -2.31
N ALA A 220 14.51 6.15 -1.10
CA ALA A 220 14.53 6.94 0.12
C ALA A 220 15.94 7.02 0.75
N ALA A 221 16.70 5.93 0.72
CA ALA A 221 18.01 5.84 1.37
C ALA A 221 19.02 6.83 0.77
N VAL A 222 19.10 6.93 -0.56
CA VAL A 222 20.09 7.80 -1.23
C VAL A 222 19.89 9.28 -0.85
N PRO A 223 18.69 9.87 -0.95
CA PRO A 223 18.42 11.23 -0.47
C PRO A 223 18.72 11.45 1.00
N ILE A 224 18.36 10.49 1.87
CA ILE A 224 18.60 10.60 3.31
C ILE A 224 20.11 10.63 3.60
N ILE A 225 20.88 9.76 2.96
CA ILE A 225 22.34 9.71 3.09
C ILE A 225 22.96 11.01 2.57
N MET A 226 22.55 11.48 1.38
CA MET A 226 23.05 12.74 0.82
C MET A 226 22.74 13.94 1.72
N LEU A 227 21.50 14.04 2.21
CA LEU A 227 21.11 15.09 3.15
C LEU A 227 21.92 15.01 4.45
N SER A 228 22.16 13.82 4.97
CA SER A 228 22.96 13.62 6.19
C SER A 228 24.41 14.09 6.00
N ILE A 229 25.06 13.72 4.89
CA ILE A 229 26.42 14.18 4.55
C ILE A 229 26.44 15.70 4.37
N PHE A 230 25.47 16.25 3.65
CA PHE A 230 25.34 17.69 3.46
C PHE A 230 25.22 18.43 4.80
N LEU A 231 24.37 17.95 5.71
CA LEU A 231 24.19 18.57 7.03
C LEU A 231 25.48 18.52 7.87
N LEU A 232 26.24 17.42 7.79
CA LEU A 232 27.53 17.29 8.46
C LEU A 232 28.54 18.33 7.93
N GLU A 233 28.64 18.47 6.61
CA GLU A 233 29.53 19.46 5.98
C GLU A 233 29.09 20.90 6.23
N ALA A 234 27.78 21.17 6.15
CA ALA A 234 27.24 22.50 6.40
C ALA A 234 27.54 22.94 7.83
N ASN A 235 27.35 22.05 8.81
CA ASN A 235 27.70 22.32 10.21
C ASN A 235 29.19 22.64 10.38
N ALA A 236 30.09 21.87 9.74
CA ALA A 236 31.53 22.13 9.80
C ALA A 236 31.92 23.50 9.20
N ARG A 237 31.31 23.90 8.07
CA ARG A 237 31.59 25.19 7.41
C ARG A 237 31.04 26.39 8.19
N LEU A 238 29.84 26.26 8.76
CA LEU A 238 29.22 27.32 9.57
C LEU A 238 30.01 27.57 10.88
N ASN A 239 30.49 26.51 11.53
CA ASN A 239 31.32 26.62 12.73
C ASN A 239 32.73 27.16 12.45
N GLY A 240 33.20 27.14 11.19
CA GLY A 240 34.48 27.67 10.77
C GLY A 240 34.53 29.20 10.56
N GLY A 241 33.44 29.94 10.78
CA GLY A 241 33.43 31.42 10.72
C GLY A 241 33.44 32.02 9.32
N TRP A 242 33.16 31.25 8.27
CA TRP A 242 33.16 31.72 6.89
C TRP A 242 31.91 32.57 6.59
N SER A 243 32.07 33.90 6.47
CA SER A 243 30.99 34.87 6.23
C SER A 243 30.26 34.72 4.87
N GLY A 244 30.84 33.98 3.92
CA GLY A 244 30.21 33.62 2.63
C GLY A 244 29.43 32.29 2.63
N ALA A 245 29.39 31.56 3.75
CA ALA A 245 28.86 30.20 3.79
C ALA A 245 27.35 30.12 3.54
N PHE A 246 26.57 31.12 3.93
CA PHE A 246 25.11 31.05 3.84
C PHE A 246 24.61 30.88 2.39
N GLY A 247 25.07 31.72 1.44
CA GLY A 247 24.65 31.64 0.05
C GLY A 247 25.03 30.30 -0.63
N GLY A 248 26.23 29.80 -0.35
CA GLY A 248 26.70 28.52 -0.88
C GLY A 248 25.93 27.32 -0.32
N VAL A 249 25.63 27.32 0.99
CA VAL A 249 24.88 26.26 1.66
C VAL A 249 23.43 26.20 1.15
N PHE A 250 22.74 27.33 1.00
CA PHE A 250 21.39 27.35 0.44
C PHE A 250 21.33 26.86 -1.01
N PHE A 251 22.28 27.29 -1.85
CA PHE A 251 22.37 26.82 -3.23
C PHE A 251 22.63 25.30 -3.29
N GLN A 252 23.57 24.79 -2.51
CA GLN A 252 23.87 23.35 -2.43
C GLN A 252 22.68 22.55 -1.91
N LEU A 253 21.94 23.06 -0.92
CA LEU A 253 20.71 22.44 -0.43
C LEU A 253 19.65 22.38 -1.54
N ALA A 254 19.43 23.48 -2.25
CA ALA A 254 18.46 23.53 -3.35
C ALA A 254 18.82 22.55 -4.47
N VAL A 255 20.10 22.47 -4.85
CA VAL A 255 20.60 21.49 -5.83
C VAL A 255 20.43 20.06 -5.33
N THR A 256 20.70 19.78 -4.06
CA THR A 256 20.54 18.45 -3.46
C THR A 256 19.07 18.03 -3.45
N ILE A 257 18.15 18.92 -3.05
CA ILE A 257 16.71 18.68 -3.08
C ILE A 257 16.23 18.43 -4.52
N LEU A 258 16.69 19.22 -5.48
CA LEU A 258 16.35 19.04 -6.89
C LEU A 258 16.83 17.67 -7.40
N MET A 259 18.10 17.33 -7.18
CA MET A 259 18.69 16.06 -7.63
C MET A 259 18.00 14.86 -7.02
N THR A 260 17.73 14.89 -5.71
CA THR A 260 17.03 13.81 -5.00
C THR A 260 15.57 13.69 -5.44
N THR A 261 14.89 14.81 -5.71
CA THR A 261 13.53 14.79 -6.26
C THR A 261 13.50 14.18 -7.65
N VAL A 262 14.41 14.57 -8.54
CA VAL A 262 14.53 14.00 -9.89
C VAL A 262 14.83 12.50 -9.82
N PHE A 263 15.72 12.09 -8.92
CA PHE A 263 16.03 10.67 -8.69
C PHE A 263 14.80 9.87 -8.23
N ILE A 264 14.08 10.36 -7.21
CA ILE A 264 12.85 9.71 -6.71
C ILE A 264 11.80 9.61 -7.82
N LEU A 265 11.56 10.69 -8.56
CA LEU A 265 10.58 10.70 -9.65
C LEU A 265 10.95 9.73 -10.77
N THR A 266 12.24 9.65 -11.11
CA THR A 266 12.73 8.73 -12.14
C THR A 266 12.54 7.28 -11.71
N ASN A 267 12.96 6.92 -10.49
CA ASN A 267 12.75 5.56 -9.96
C ASN A 267 11.26 5.21 -9.84
N ALA A 268 10.43 6.14 -9.38
CA ALA A 268 8.98 5.94 -9.31
C ALA A 268 8.38 5.70 -10.70
N ALA A 269 8.80 6.46 -11.72
CA ALA A 269 8.35 6.30 -13.09
C ALA A 269 8.80 4.94 -13.68
N LEU A 270 10.07 4.55 -13.49
CA LEU A 270 10.58 3.26 -13.93
C LEU A 270 9.84 2.09 -13.25
N MET A 271 9.57 2.22 -11.95
CA MET A 271 8.81 1.21 -11.21
C MET A 271 7.37 1.10 -11.73
N ALA A 272 6.68 2.24 -11.89
CA ALA A 272 5.33 2.27 -12.44
C ALA A 272 5.28 1.64 -13.84
N GLN A 273 6.25 1.94 -14.71
CA GLN A 273 6.32 1.34 -16.04
C GLN A 273 6.58 -0.17 -16.00
N SER A 274 7.42 -0.65 -15.08
CA SER A 274 7.73 -2.07 -14.93
C SER A 274 6.50 -2.92 -14.56
N MET A 275 5.54 -2.34 -13.84
CA MET A 275 4.31 -3.01 -13.44
C MET A 275 3.18 -2.79 -14.46
N THR A 276 3.07 -1.58 -15.00
CA THR A 276 1.94 -1.18 -15.84
C THR A 276 2.00 -1.79 -17.24
N ARG A 277 3.19 -1.86 -17.85
CA ARG A 277 3.32 -2.38 -19.23
C ARG A 277 2.86 -3.84 -19.35
N PRO A 278 3.33 -4.79 -18.53
CA PRO A 278 2.89 -6.19 -18.65
C PRO A 278 1.40 -6.37 -18.34
N LEU A 279 0.84 -5.58 -17.42
CA LEU A 279 -0.60 -5.60 -17.13
C LEU A 279 -1.44 -5.08 -18.32
N ILE A 280 -0.97 -4.04 -19.01
CA ILE A 280 -1.64 -3.56 -20.23
C ILE A 280 -1.58 -4.63 -21.32
N GLU A 281 -0.42 -5.24 -21.56
CA GLU A 281 -0.24 -6.31 -22.55
C GLU A 281 -1.15 -7.51 -22.24
N LEU A 282 -1.15 -7.98 -20.99
CA LEU A 282 -2.02 -9.06 -20.54
C LEU A 282 -3.51 -8.70 -20.73
N SER A 283 -3.91 -7.47 -20.40
CA SER A 283 -5.29 -7.01 -20.58
C SER A 283 -5.69 -6.93 -22.06
N ALA A 284 -4.76 -6.53 -22.93
CA ALA A 284 -4.99 -6.47 -24.37
C ALA A 284 -5.13 -7.87 -24.96
N SER A 285 -4.29 -8.81 -24.52
CA SER A 285 -4.39 -10.22 -24.91
C SER A 285 -5.66 -10.88 -24.40
N ALA A 286 -6.10 -10.57 -23.17
CA ALA A 286 -7.39 -11.02 -22.65
C ALA A 286 -8.58 -10.53 -23.49
N ARG A 287 -8.59 -9.25 -23.88
CA ARG A 287 -9.61 -8.70 -24.80
C ARG A 287 -9.53 -9.32 -26.20
N ALA A 288 -8.32 -9.60 -26.69
CA ALA A 288 -8.14 -10.26 -27.98
C ALA A 288 -8.64 -11.71 -27.93
N MET A 289 -8.50 -12.39 -26.80
CA MET A 289 -9.03 -13.74 -26.57
C MET A 289 -10.56 -13.73 -26.56
N GLU A 290 -11.17 -12.78 -25.84
CA GLU A 290 -12.64 -12.59 -25.82
C GLU A 290 -13.22 -12.38 -27.22
N LYS A 291 -12.50 -11.65 -28.09
CA LYS A 291 -12.91 -11.39 -29.48
C LYS A 291 -12.51 -12.49 -30.46
N ASN A 292 -11.91 -13.59 -30.00
CA ASN A 292 -11.37 -14.67 -30.82
C ASN A 292 -10.35 -14.20 -31.88
N THR A 293 -9.60 -13.13 -31.58
CA THR A 293 -8.57 -12.55 -32.46
C THR A 293 -7.14 -12.82 -31.96
N LEU A 294 -6.98 -13.39 -30.77
CA LEU A 294 -5.67 -13.70 -30.21
C LEU A 294 -4.99 -14.81 -31.03
N THR A 295 -3.72 -14.61 -31.37
CA THR A 295 -2.93 -15.57 -32.15
C THR A 295 -2.08 -16.48 -31.27
N LEU A 296 -1.70 -17.66 -31.79
CA LEU A 296 -0.80 -18.58 -31.09
C LEU A 296 0.55 -17.94 -30.73
N ALA A 297 1.12 -17.12 -31.63
CA ALA A 297 2.37 -16.41 -31.38
C ALA A 297 2.26 -15.41 -30.21
N GLN A 298 1.11 -14.72 -30.09
CA GLN A 298 0.85 -13.84 -28.94
C GLN A 298 0.71 -14.63 -27.63
N ALA A 299 0.06 -15.79 -27.66
CA ALA A 299 -0.05 -16.68 -26.51
C ALA A 299 1.32 -17.24 -26.07
N GLU A 300 2.18 -17.62 -27.02
CA GLU A 300 3.55 -18.05 -26.76
C GLU A 300 4.41 -16.94 -26.16
N THR A 301 4.24 -15.70 -26.63
CA THR A 301 4.96 -14.54 -26.06
C THR A 301 4.61 -14.34 -24.58
N LEU A 302 3.32 -14.46 -24.22
CA LEU A 302 2.89 -14.39 -22.82
C LEU A 302 3.43 -15.54 -21.97
N LYS A 303 3.49 -16.75 -22.55
CA LYS A 303 4.09 -17.94 -21.92
C LYS A 303 5.60 -17.81 -21.71
N ALA A 304 6.28 -17.04 -22.56
CA ALA A 304 7.71 -16.76 -22.46
C ALA A 304 8.02 -15.55 -21.56
N THR A 305 7.03 -14.94 -20.90
CA THR A 305 7.24 -13.80 -19.99
C THR A 305 8.27 -14.15 -18.91
N THR A 306 9.36 -13.40 -18.88
CA THR A 306 10.43 -13.54 -17.89
C THR A 306 10.09 -12.76 -16.62
N GLY A 307 10.55 -13.27 -15.48
CA GLY A 307 10.33 -12.65 -14.17
C GLY A 307 9.79 -13.62 -13.14
N ASP A 308 10.19 -13.38 -11.90
CA ASP A 308 9.83 -14.19 -10.72
C ASP A 308 8.70 -13.54 -9.89
N ASP A 309 8.06 -12.50 -10.43
CA ASP A 309 6.92 -11.85 -9.80
C ASP A 309 5.58 -12.46 -10.23
N GLU A 310 4.54 -12.08 -9.48
CA GLU A 310 3.18 -12.58 -9.68
C GLU A 310 2.60 -12.20 -11.04
N ILE A 311 3.05 -11.08 -11.61
CA ILE A 311 2.61 -10.61 -12.93
C ILE A 311 3.17 -11.54 -14.01
N ALA A 312 4.46 -11.85 -13.95
CA ALA A 312 5.10 -12.79 -14.86
C ALA A 312 4.49 -14.20 -14.72
N GLN A 313 4.24 -14.65 -13.49
CA GLN A 313 3.54 -15.92 -13.26
C GLN A 313 2.14 -15.94 -13.90
N LEU A 314 1.35 -14.89 -13.69
CA LEU A 314 0.01 -14.78 -14.26
C LEU A 314 0.04 -14.74 -15.79
N SER A 315 0.97 -13.98 -16.39
CA SER A 315 1.15 -13.95 -17.84
C SER A 315 1.49 -15.33 -18.40
N ARG A 316 2.33 -16.11 -17.73
CA ARG A 316 2.68 -17.48 -18.17
C ARG A 316 1.50 -18.44 -18.11
N VAL A 317 0.73 -18.39 -17.02
CA VAL A 317 -0.47 -19.22 -16.84
C VAL A 317 -1.53 -18.83 -17.87
N PHE A 318 -1.78 -17.53 -18.07
CA PHE A 318 -2.72 -17.06 -19.08
C PHE A 318 -2.27 -17.44 -20.50
N GLY A 319 -1.00 -17.29 -20.85
CA GLY A 319 -0.46 -17.72 -22.14
C GLY A 319 -0.66 -19.22 -22.40
N THR A 320 -0.48 -20.04 -21.37
CA THR A 320 -0.74 -21.50 -21.45
C THR A 320 -2.22 -21.79 -21.69
N MET A 321 -3.13 -21.18 -20.91
CA MET A 321 -4.58 -21.35 -21.11
C MET A 321 -5.03 -20.84 -22.49
N ALA A 322 -4.54 -19.68 -22.92
CA ALA A 322 -4.86 -19.11 -24.22
C ALA A 322 -4.44 -20.04 -25.37
N GLN A 323 -3.24 -20.63 -25.28
CA GLN A 323 -2.76 -21.61 -26.25
C GLN A 323 -3.67 -22.84 -26.33
N GLU A 324 -4.05 -23.40 -25.18
CA GLU A 324 -4.95 -24.56 -25.10
C GLU A 324 -6.34 -24.26 -25.68
N VAL A 325 -6.92 -23.09 -25.38
CA VAL A 325 -8.23 -22.72 -25.90
C VAL A 325 -8.18 -22.49 -27.42
N ILE A 326 -7.16 -21.80 -27.94
CA ILE A 326 -7.00 -21.59 -29.39
C ILE A 326 -6.89 -22.94 -30.12
N GLN A 327 -6.07 -23.86 -29.59
CA GLN A 327 -5.92 -25.20 -30.17
C GLN A 327 -7.25 -25.97 -30.14
N ARG A 328 -7.93 -25.98 -28.99
CA ARG A 328 -9.23 -26.64 -28.83
C ARG A 328 -10.29 -26.08 -29.78
N GLU A 329 -10.35 -24.76 -29.97
CA GLU A 329 -11.27 -24.15 -30.93
C GLU A 329 -10.96 -24.53 -32.38
N GLN A 330 -9.67 -24.57 -32.76
CA GLN A 330 -9.27 -24.99 -34.10
C GLN A 330 -9.64 -26.44 -34.37
N GLU A 331 -9.40 -27.33 -33.41
CA GLU A 331 -9.83 -28.72 -33.48
C GLU A 331 -11.34 -28.83 -33.58
N LEU A 332 -12.10 -28.13 -32.73
CA LEU A 332 -13.56 -28.13 -32.78
C LEU A 332 -14.08 -27.64 -34.14
N ARG A 333 -13.48 -26.59 -34.72
CA ARG A 333 -13.86 -26.10 -36.06
C ARG A 333 -13.61 -27.15 -37.14
N LYS A 334 -12.51 -27.89 -37.08
CA LYS A 334 -12.24 -29.00 -38.02
C LYS A 334 -13.29 -30.10 -37.89
N HIS A 335 -13.59 -30.54 -36.67
CA HIS A 335 -14.62 -31.55 -36.43
C HIS A 335 -16.00 -31.09 -36.93
N VAL A 336 -16.37 -29.82 -36.70
CA VAL A 336 -17.65 -29.27 -37.21
C VAL A 336 -17.67 -29.22 -38.74
N GLN A 337 -16.56 -28.85 -39.40
CA GLN A 337 -16.48 -28.87 -40.86
C GLN A 337 -16.56 -30.29 -41.43
N GLU A 338 -15.86 -31.25 -40.84
CA GLU A 338 -15.95 -32.66 -41.22
C GLU A 338 -17.37 -33.20 -41.05
N LEU A 339 -18.03 -32.88 -39.93
CA LEU A 339 -19.43 -33.23 -39.70
C LEU A 339 -20.37 -32.60 -40.76
N GLN A 340 -20.15 -31.35 -41.14
CA GLN A 340 -20.93 -30.69 -42.21
C GLN A 340 -20.75 -31.38 -43.56
N ILE A 341 -19.51 -31.73 -43.93
CA ILE A 341 -19.22 -32.45 -45.19
C ILE A 341 -19.93 -33.81 -45.20
N MET A 342 -19.84 -34.58 -44.12
CA MET A 342 -20.51 -35.89 -44.02
C MET A 342 -22.03 -35.77 -44.14
N ILE A 343 -22.64 -34.75 -43.52
CA ILE A 343 -24.08 -34.50 -43.61
C ILE A 343 -24.49 -34.15 -45.05
N ASP A 344 -23.73 -33.28 -45.72
CA ASP A 344 -24.01 -32.89 -47.10
C ASP A 344 -23.84 -34.06 -48.09
N GLU A 345 -22.84 -34.92 -47.89
CA GLU A 345 -22.65 -36.15 -48.67
C GLU A 345 -23.84 -37.11 -48.52
N HIS A 346 -24.33 -37.30 -47.29
CA HIS A 346 -25.48 -38.15 -47.02
C HIS A 346 -26.75 -37.58 -47.67
N LYS A 347 -27.01 -36.28 -47.52
CA LYS A 347 -28.15 -35.61 -48.18
C LYS A 347 -28.08 -35.70 -49.70
N ARG A 348 -26.88 -35.55 -50.28
CA ARG A 348 -26.67 -35.70 -51.72
C ARG A 348 -26.94 -37.14 -52.18
N SER A 349 -26.51 -38.14 -51.41
CA SER A 349 -26.80 -39.55 -51.71
C SER A 349 -28.30 -39.84 -51.68
N ASP A 350 -29.00 -39.33 -50.68
CA ASP A 350 -30.45 -39.49 -50.55
C ASP A 350 -31.20 -38.81 -51.71
N GLN A 351 -30.81 -37.58 -52.07
CA GLN A 351 -31.38 -36.88 -53.24
C GLN A 351 -31.11 -37.61 -54.56
N VAL A 352 -29.92 -38.19 -54.74
CA VAL A 352 -29.62 -38.98 -55.95
C VAL A 352 -30.45 -40.25 -55.98
N LYS A 353 -30.64 -40.95 -54.85
CA LYS A 353 -31.54 -42.11 -54.77
C LYS A 353 -32.97 -41.73 -55.15
N GLU A 354 -33.47 -40.62 -54.61
CA GLU A 354 -34.81 -40.11 -54.94
C GLU A 354 -34.95 -39.85 -56.45
N ILE A 355 -33.98 -39.18 -57.08
CA ILE A 355 -33.98 -38.96 -58.54
C ILE A 355 -33.93 -40.27 -59.33
N VAL A 356 -33.11 -41.24 -58.92
CA VAL A 356 -33.02 -42.55 -59.59
C VAL A 356 -34.33 -43.35 -59.44
N GLU A 357 -35.05 -43.15 -58.34
CA GLU A 357 -36.32 -43.81 -58.06
C GLU A 357 -37.53 -43.14 -58.73
N THR A 358 -37.42 -41.88 -59.15
CA THR A 358 -38.46 -41.20 -59.93
C THR A 358 -38.68 -41.84 -61.30
N ASP A 359 -39.93 -41.75 -61.78
CA ASP A 359 -40.37 -42.31 -63.05
C ASP A 359 -39.58 -41.77 -64.25
N PHE A 360 -39.03 -40.55 -64.16
CA PHE A 360 -38.19 -39.95 -65.20
C PHE A 360 -36.96 -40.80 -65.55
N PHE A 361 -36.26 -41.36 -64.55
CA PHE A 361 -35.05 -42.16 -64.79
C PHE A 361 -35.39 -43.57 -65.30
N ARG A 362 -36.53 -44.12 -64.85
CA ARG A 362 -37.09 -45.39 -65.36
C ARG A 362 -37.47 -45.25 -66.84
N ASP A 363 -38.12 -44.16 -67.19
CA ASP A 363 -38.56 -43.85 -68.56
C ASP A 363 -37.36 -43.59 -69.49
N LEU A 364 -36.34 -42.86 -69.02
CA LEU A 364 -35.08 -42.67 -69.75
C LEU A 364 -34.37 -44.01 -70.05
N LYS A 365 -34.35 -44.93 -69.07
CA LYS A 365 -33.75 -46.27 -69.21
C LYS A 365 -34.54 -47.14 -70.19
N GLN A 366 -35.88 -47.05 -70.17
CA GLN A 366 -36.75 -47.70 -71.17
C GLN A 366 -36.51 -47.13 -72.58
N LYS A 367 -36.43 -45.81 -72.74
CA LYS A 367 -36.20 -45.13 -74.02
C LYS A 367 -34.83 -45.47 -74.62
N ALA A 368 -33.79 -45.54 -73.80
CA ALA A 368 -32.46 -45.99 -74.21
C ALA A 368 -32.41 -47.48 -74.59
N ARG A 369 -33.16 -48.35 -73.88
CA ARG A 369 -33.33 -49.76 -74.28
C ARG A 369 -34.05 -49.89 -75.62
N ALA A 370 -35.15 -49.14 -75.81
CA ALA A 370 -35.89 -49.13 -77.07
C ALA A 370 -35.02 -48.67 -78.26
N MET A 371 -34.12 -47.71 -78.07
CA MET A 371 -33.14 -47.31 -79.09
C MET A 371 -32.09 -48.40 -79.38
N ARG A 372 -31.60 -49.09 -78.36
CA ARG A 372 -30.65 -50.22 -78.53
C ARG A 372 -31.30 -51.43 -79.20
N GLU A 373 -32.55 -51.71 -78.91
CA GLU A 373 -33.31 -52.79 -79.56
C GLU A 373 -33.65 -52.43 -81.01
N ARG A 374 -33.98 -51.16 -81.30
CA ARG A 374 -34.07 -50.66 -82.69
C ARG A 374 -32.76 -50.80 -83.45
N GLY A 375 -31.61 -50.61 -82.80
CA GLY A 375 -30.29 -50.83 -83.40
C GLY A 375 -29.92 -52.31 -83.60
N LYS A 376 -30.56 -53.25 -82.89
CA LYS A 376 -30.36 -54.71 -83.05
C LYS A 376 -31.39 -55.38 -83.96
N ALA A 377 -32.55 -54.77 -84.17
CA ALA A 377 -33.65 -55.28 -84.99
C ALA A 377 -33.52 -54.95 -86.49
N GLN A 378 -32.35 -54.50 -86.95
CA GLN A 378 -32.02 -54.42 -88.37
C GLN A 378 -31.06 -55.56 -88.75
N PRO A 379 -31.56 -56.79 -88.99
CA PRO A 379 -30.78 -57.81 -89.66
C PRO A 379 -30.65 -57.44 -91.15
N ALA A 380 -29.49 -57.76 -91.70
CA ALA A 380 -29.22 -57.77 -93.12
C ALA A 380 -30.36 -58.47 -93.89
N SER A 381 -31.00 -57.73 -94.80
CA SER A 381 -31.67 -58.32 -95.95
C SER A 381 -30.70 -58.28 -97.12
N THR A 382 -30.13 -59.44 -97.41
CA THR A 382 -29.45 -59.79 -98.65
C THR A 382 -30.46 -60.05 -99.78
N ASN A 383 -30.04 -59.66 -101.00
CA ASN A 383 -30.47 -60.06 -102.35
C ASN A 383 -31.82 -59.49 -102.85
N GLU A 384 -31.97 -59.03 -104.11
CA GLU A 384 -31.21 -59.26 -105.36
C GLU A 384 -30.56 -58.01 -105.98
#